data_AF-A0A7W3VUM7-F1
#
_entry.id   AF-A0A7W3VUM7-F1
#
_cell.length_a   1.000
_cell.length_b   1.000
_cell.length_c   1.000
_cell.angle_alpha   90.00
_cell.angle_beta   90.00
_cell.angle_gamma   90.00
#
_symmetry.space_group_name_H-M   'P 1'
#
loop_
_entity.id
_entity.type
_entity.pdbx_description
1 polymer ?
#
loop_
_entity_poly.entity_id
_entity_poly.type
_entity_poly.pdbx_seq_one_letter_code
_entity_poly.pdbx_strand_id
1 'polypeptide(L)'
;MTPHPPTESEIRQLLAIAMAYDHRKPGDAQVMAWHEASRRALWTFDEAREAILNHFATSTAYLMPGHVTSRIREARSQPPPRAALPSPPANPASPERIRVIVRDLAARLGWVARRPSPQEQAALAYACPYCHAAVGRRCTRQLARGHRRGQYVEIRDLHPSRVELARADQEGQQ
;
A
#
# COMPACT_ATOMS: atom_id res chain seq x y z
N MET A 1 -11.96 4.55 30.16
CA MET A 1 -13.18 3.73 30.02
C MET A 1 -12.90 2.68 28.95
N THR A 2 -13.16 1.41 29.22
CA THR A 2 -12.94 0.33 28.25
C THR A 2 -13.99 0.43 27.14
N PRO A 3 -13.62 0.34 25.86
CA PRO A 3 -14.60 0.37 24.78
C PRO A 3 -15.56 -0.82 24.92
N HIS A 4 -16.85 -0.53 25.06
CA HIS A 4 -17.92 -1.52 25.08
C HIS A 4 -18.99 -1.17 24.04
N PRO A 5 -19.71 -2.17 23.51
CA PRO A 5 -20.89 -1.90 22.71
C PRO A 5 -21.93 -1.13 23.55
N PRO A 6 -22.68 -0.19 22.96
CA PRO A 6 -23.71 0.53 23.67
C PRO A 6 -24.77 -0.42 24.22
N THR A 7 -25.15 -0.19 25.47
CA THR A 7 -26.31 -0.80 26.12
C THR A 7 -27.61 -0.32 25.46
N GLU A 8 -28.73 -1.01 25.73
CA GLU A 8 -30.03 -0.61 25.19
C GLU A 8 -30.44 0.82 25.61
N SER A 9 -30.16 1.22 26.86
CA SER A 9 -30.43 2.57 27.35
C SER A 9 -29.59 3.62 26.61
N GLU A 10 -28.34 3.33 26.30
CA GLU A 10 -27.47 4.17 25.47
C GLU A 10 -27.97 4.25 24.02
N ILE A 11 -28.47 3.15 23.43
CA ILE A 11 -29.10 3.19 22.10
C ILE A 11 -30.34 4.09 22.11
N ARG A 12 -31.17 4.03 23.16
CA ARG A 12 -32.33 4.92 23.30
C ARG A 12 -31.90 6.39 23.41
N GLN A 13 -30.78 6.68 24.09
CA GLN A 13 -30.19 8.03 24.12
C GLN A 13 -29.72 8.48 22.73
N LEU A 14 -29.04 7.63 21.96
CA LEU A 14 -28.63 7.94 20.58
C LEU A 14 -29.83 8.23 19.67
N LEU A 15 -30.90 7.45 19.80
CA LEU A 15 -32.15 7.67 19.05
C LEU A 15 -32.88 8.95 19.48
N ALA A 16 -32.79 9.34 20.75
CA ALA A 16 -33.32 10.61 21.22
C ALA A 16 -32.55 11.80 20.62
N ILE A 17 -31.23 11.69 20.45
CA ILE A 17 -30.42 12.69 19.73
C ILE A 17 -30.89 12.78 18.27
N ALA A 18 -31.01 11.64 17.57
CA ALA A 18 -31.47 11.64 16.17
C ALA A 18 -32.88 12.24 16.01
N MET A 19 -33.78 11.93 16.94
CA MET A 19 -35.15 12.47 16.99
C MET A 19 -35.18 14.00 17.07
N ALA A 20 -34.21 14.64 17.72
CA ALA A 20 -34.14 16.09 17.79
C ALA A 20 -33.89 16.74 16.41
N TYR A 21 -33.32 16.01 15.46
CA TYR A 21 -33.00 16.52 14.12
C TYR A 21 -34.00 16.12 13.05
N ASP A 22 -34.52 14.88 13.08
CA ASP A 22 -35.36 14.34 12.01
C ASP A 22 -36.80 14.01 12.42
N HIS A 23 -37.19 14.40 13.64
CA HIS A 23 -38.54 14.23 14.18
C HIS A 23 -39.08 12.79 14.12
N ARG A 24 -38.22 11.77 14.08
CA ARG A 24 -38.65 10.36 14.18
C ARG A 24 -39.35 10.09 15.52
N LYS A 25 -40.20 9.07 15.56
CA LYS A 25 -40.76 8.52 16.80
C LYS A 25 -40.16 7.12 17.01
N PRO A 26 -39.08 6.99 17.79
CA PRO A 26 -38.40 5.71 17.92
C PRO A 26 -39.21 4.73 18.75
N GLY A 27 -39.53 3.58 18.14
CA GLY A 27 -40.13 2.43 18.82
C GLY A 27 -39.12 1.31 19.05
N ASP A 28 -39.53 0.25 19.75
CA ASP A 28 -38.63 -0.84 20.14
C ASP A 28 -37.99 -1.57 18.95
N ALA A 29 -38.68 -1.67 17.83
CA ALA A 29 -38.11 -2.22 16.59
C ALA A 29 -36.87 -1.44 16.11
N GLN A 30 -36.88 -0.11 16.26
CA GLN A 30 -35.74 0.73 15.88
C GLN A 30 -34.60 0.59 16.89
N VAL A 31 -34.92 0.51 18.18
CA VAL A 31 -33.93 0.26 19.24
C VAL A 31 -33.21 -1.07 18.98
N MET A 32 -33.95 -2.15 18.70
CA MET A 32 -33.37 -3.45 18.37
C MET A 32 -32.50 -3.40 17.11
N ALA A 33 -32.97 -2.75 16.04
CA ALA A 33 -32.21 -2.62 14.80
C ALA A 33 -30.89 -1.86 14.99
N TRP A 34 -30.91 -0.78 15.78
CA TRP A 34 -29.72 0.01 16.09
C TRP A 34 -28.76 -0.74 17.01
N HIS A 35 -29.27 -1.47 18.00
CA HIS A 35 -28.46 -2.30 18.89
C HIS A 35 -27.78 -3.46 18.14
N GLU A 36 -28.48 -4.11 17.22
CA GLU A 36 -27.87 -5.16 16.38
C GLU A 36 -26.79 -4.59 15.45
N ALA A 37 -27.05 -3.42 14.84
CA ALA A 37 -26.07 -2.74 14.00
C ALA A 37 -24.83 -2.34 14.80
N SER A 38 -24.99 -1.83 16.03
CA SER A 38 -23.87 -1.45 16.90
C SER A 38 -23.00 -2.64 17.28
N ARG A 39 -23.60 -3.79 17.57
CA ARG A 39 -22.87 -5.03 17.85
C ARG A 39 -22.11 -5.54 16.64
N ARG A 40 -22.73 -5.58 15.46
CA ARG A 40 -22.10 -6.07 14.22
C ARG A 40 -20.91 -5.22 13.78
N ALA A 41 -21.00 -3.91 13.95
CA ALA A 41 -19.97 -2.96 13.52
C ALA A 41 -19.07 -2.47 14.67
N LEU A 42 -19.26 -3.02 15.88
CA LEU A 42 -18.46 -2.74 17.08
C LEU A 42 -18.39 -1.23 17.37
N TRP A 43 -19.53 -0.56 17.40
CA TRP A 43 -19.58 0.85 17.79
C TRP A 43 -19.30 0.97 19.30
N THR A 44 -18.79 2.12 19.72
CA THR A 44 -18.93 2.62 21.09
C THR A 44 -20.00 3.71 21.13
N PHE A 45 -20.49 4.05 22.33
CA PHE A 45 -21.48 5.13 22.48
C PHE A 45 -20.95 6.46 21.94
N ASP A 46 -19.72 6.83 22.31
CA ASP A 46 -19.10 8.09 21.91
C ASP A 46 -18.91 8.18 20.39
N GLU A 47 -18.42 7.11 19.74
CA GLU A 47 -18.26 7.07 18.29
C GLU A 47 -19.61 7.22 17.56
N ALA A 48 -20.67 6.56 18.05
CA ALA A 48 -21.99 6.66 17.46
C ALA A 48 -22.60 8.06 17.65
N ARG A 49 -22.42 8.67 18.83
CA ARG A 49 -22.83 10.04 19.12
C ARG A 49 -22.15 11.02 18.16
N GLU A 50 -20.83 10.96 18.02
CA GLU A 50 -20.09 11.83 17.11
C GLU A 50 -20.49 11.60 15.64
N ALA A 51 -20.72 10.35 15.23
CA ALA A 51 -21.19 10.03 13.89
C ALA A 51 -22.59 10.60 13.57
N ILE A 52 -23.51 10.62 14.55
CA ILE A 52 -24.83 11.27 14.43
C ILE A 52 -24.67 12.78 14.25
N LEU A 53 -23.88 13.43 15.11
CA LEU A 53 -23.66 14.88 15.05
C LEU A 53 -23.02 15.29 13.71
N ASN A 54 -22.00 14.56 13.27
CA ASN A 54 -21.35 14.78 11.99
C ASN A 54 -22.28 14.55 10.79
N HIS A 55 -23.25 13.64 10.91
CA HIS A 55 -24.28 13.47 9.88
C HIS A 55 -25.11 14.74 9.74
N PHE A 56 -25.69 15.23 10.84
CA PHE A 56 -26.58 16.38 10.80
C PHE A 56 -25.86 17.72 10.60
N ALA A 57 -24.55 17.78 10.83
CA ALA A 57 -23.72 18.93 10.45
C ALA A 57 -23.56 19.09 8.93
N THR A 58 -23.69 18.00 8.16
CA THR A 58 -23.40 17.97 6.72
C THR A 58 -24.59 17.57 5.86
N SER A 59 -25.66 17.05 6.46
CA SER A 59 -26.82 16.52 5.77
C SER A 59 -28.08 16.63 6.64
N THR A 60 -29.22 16.88 6.03
CA THR A 60 -30.53 16.85 6.70
C THR A 60 -31.32 15.58 6.38
N ALA A 61 -30.70 14.59 5.73
CA ALA A 61 -31.35 13.36 5.34
C ALA A 61 -31.76 12.51 6.56
N TYR A 62 -32.76 11.65 6.39
CA TYR A 62 -33.17 10.74 7.46
C TYR A 62 -32.04 9.77 7.85
N LEU A 63 -31.70 9.70 9.14
CA LEU A 63 -30.54 8.95 9.60
C LEU A 63 -30.82 7.44 9.82
N MET A 64 -30.10 6.58 9.12
CA MET A 64 -30.21 5.12 9.30
C MET A 64 -29.00 4.57 10.06
N PRO A 65 -29.10 3.43 10.77
CA PRO A 65 -27.96 2.84 11.47
C PRO A 65 -26.79 2.48 10.53
N GLY A 66 -27.07 2.21 9.26
CA GLY A 66 -26.03 2.05 8.22
C GLY A 66 -25.20 3.33 8.01
N HIS A 67 -25.81 4.52 8.09
CA HIS A 67 -25.10 5.79 7.96
C HIS A 67 -24.12 6.02 9.13
N VAL A 68 -24.50 5.60 10.34
CA VAL A 68 -23.64 5.64 11.53
C VAL A 68 -22.44 4.70 11.33
N THR A 69 -22.68 3.46 10.89
CA THR A 69 -21.59 2.51 10.59
C THR A 69 -20.60 3.06 9.57
N SER A 70 -21.09 3.59 8.46
CA SER A 70 -20.23 4.13 7.39
C SER A 70 -19.35 5.28 7.91
N ARG A 71 -19.93 6.20 8.70
CA ARG A 71 -19.17 7.32 9.28
C ARG A 71 -18.14 6.87 10.31
N ILE A 72 -18.46 5.91 11.17
CA ILE A 72 -17.49 5.36 12.13
C ILE A 72 -16.33 4.68 11.38
N ARG A 73 -16.63 3.91 10.32
CA ARG A 73 -15.59 3.29 9.49
C ARG A 73 -14.73 4.32 8.80
N GLU A 74 -15.33 5.37 8.25
CA GLU A 74 -14.60 6.48 7.63
C GLU A 74 -13.67 7.14 8.65
N ALA A 75 -14.17 7.50 9.84
CA ALA A 75 -13.39 8.10 10.91
C ALA A 75 -12.22 7.21 11.37
N ARG A 76 -12.44 5.89 11.49
CA ARG A 76 -11.38 4.91 11.82
C ARG A 76 -10.36 4.72 10.69
N SER A 77 -10.79 4.89 9.44
CA SER A 77 -9.92 4.77 8.27
C SER A 77 -9.10 6.02 8.01
N GLN A 78 -9.50 7.16 8.58
CA GLN A 78 -8.71 8.38 8.47
C GLN A 78 -7.38 8.13 9.19
N PRO A 79 -6.24 8.34 8.50
CA PRO A 79 -4.96 8.32 9.17
C PRO A 79 -5.02 9.32 10.33
N PRO A 80 -4.41 9.02 11.48
CA PRO A 80 -4.31 10.01 12.54
C PRO A 80 -3.78 11.32 11.92
N PRO A 81 -4.30 12.50 12.33
CA PRO A 81 -3.85 13.77 11.79
C PRO A 81 -2.32 13.78 11.80
N ARG A 82 -1.71 14.07 10.64
CA ARG A 82 -0.24 14.04 10.44
C ARG A 82 0.55 14.83 11.49
N ALA A 83 -0.14 15.68 12.26
CA ALA A 83 0.34 16.54 13.33
C ALA A 83 1.12 15.86 14.47
N ALA A 84 1.25 14.52 14.50
CA ALA A 84 2.02 13.85 15.56
C ALA A 84 2.92 12.71 15.05
N LEU A 85 3.23 12.64 13.75
CA LEU A 85 4.39 11.84 13.38
C LEU A 85 5.61 12.60 13.87
N PRO A 86 6.42 12.06 14.80
CA PRO A 86 7.66 12.70 15.20
C PRO A 86 8.46 12.96 13.93
N SER A 87 8.98 14.18 13.80
CA SER A 87 9.90 14.50 12.71
C SER A 87 10.94 13.39 12.65
N PRO A 88 11.24 12.84 11.45
CA PRO A 88 12.29 11.84 11.33
C PRO A 88 13.54 12.39 12.01
N PRO A 89 14.29 11.54 12.74
CA PRO A 89 15.45 12.01 13.49
C PRO A 89 16.37 12.82 12.58
N ALA A 90 16.85 13.97 13.07
CA ALA A 90 17.62 14.93 12.30
C ALA A 90 18.89 14.34 11.65
N ASN A 91 19.37 13.20 12.17
CA ASN A 91 20.41 12.41 11.55
C ASN A 91 19.80 11.30 10.70
N PRO A 92 19.78 11.43 9.36
CA PRO A 92 19.57 10.26 8.52
C PRO A 92 20.64 9.21 8.85
N ALA A 93 20.27 7.93 8.79
CA ALA A 93 21.22 6.86 8.99
C ALA A 93 22.43 7.06 8.08
N SER A 94 23.64 6.80 8.60
CA SER A 94 24.85 6.92 7.78
C SER A 94 24.73 6.08 6.51
N PRO A 95 25.29 6.52 5.37
CA PRO A 95 25.26 5.75 4.13
C PRO A 95 25.72 4.30 4.33
N GLU A 96 26.72 4.08 5.19
CA GLU A 96 27.20 2.76 5.57
C GLU A 96 26.15 1.89 6.26
N ARG A 97 25.41 2.46 7.23
CA ARG A 97 24.33 1.74 7.92
C ARG A 97 23.21 1.37 6.95
N ILE A 98 22.86 2.28 6.03
CA ILE A 98 21.87 2.01 4.98
C ILE A 98 22.34 0.84 4.10
N ARG A 99 23.60 0.85 3.64
CA ARG A 99 24.16 -0.24 2.82
C ARG A 99 24.10 -1.60 3.52
N VAL A 100 24.36 -1.66 4.83
CA VAL A 100 24.28 -2.91 5.59
C VAL A 100 22.85 -3.42 5.67
N ILE A 101 21.89 -2.56 6.03
CA ILE A 101 20.47 -2.94 6.14
C ILE A 101 19.91 -3.38 4.79
N VAL A 102 20.19 -2.62 3.72
CA VAL A 102 19.71 -2.96 2.37
C VAL A 102 20.30 -4.28 1.89
N ARG A 103 21.58 -4.55 2.18
CA ARG A 103 22.22 -5.82 1.84
C ARG A 103 21.59 -7.01 2.58
N ASP A 104 21.34 -6.88 3.87
CA ASP A 104 20.70 -7.93 4.68
C ASP A 104 19.27 -8.20 4.20
N LEU A 105 18.51 -7.14 3.94
CA LEU A 105 17.15 -7.26 3.40
C LEU A 105 17.16 -7.92 2.02
N ALA A 106 18.07 -7.52 1.14
CA ALA A 106 18.20 -8.12 -0.18
C ALA A 106 18.56 -9.61 -0.11
N ALA A 107 19.38 -10.02 0.86
CA ALA A 107 19.67 -11.43 1.09
C ALA A 107 18.43 -12.21 1.55
N ARG A 108 17.68 -11.69 2.53
CA ARG A 108 16.46 -12.35 3.06
C ARG A 108 15.35 -12.48 2.02
N LEU A 109 15.18 -11.46 1.18
CA LEU A 109 14.17 -11.43 0.13
C LEU A 109 14.60 -12.16 -1.15
N GLY A 110 15.83 -12.70 -1.20
CA GLY A 110 16.36 -13.32 -2.41
C GLY A 110 16.58 -12.33 -3.56
N TRP A 111 16.70 -11.03 -3.27
CA TRP A 111 17.01 -9.97 -4.23
C TRP A 111 18.50 -9.83 -4.49
N VAL A 112 19.31 -10.79 -4.02
CA VAL A 112 20.73 -10.85 -4.34
C VAL A 112 20.86 -10.87 -5.86
N ALA A 113 21.46 -9.81 -6.41
CA ALA A 113 21.69 -9.72 -7.85
C ALA A 113 22.41 -11.00 -8.28
N ARG A 114 21.79 -11.76 -9.20
CA ARG A 114 22.39 -12.97 -9.76
C ARG A 114 23.79 -12.60 -10.22
N ARG A 115 24.82 -13.19 -9.60
CA ARG A 115 26.20 -13.04 -10.04
C ARG A 115 26.26 -13.55 -11.49
N PRO A 116 26.77 -12.76 -12.45
CA PRO A 116 26.87 -13.24 -13.82
C PRO A 116 27.71 -14.51 -13.86
N SER A 117 27.32 -15.49 -14.69
CA SER A 117 28.15 -16.67 -14.91
C SER A 117 29.49 -16.26 -15.55
N PRO A 118 30.55 -17.08 -15.46
CA PRO A 118 31.82 -16.80 -16.14
C PRO A 118 31.63 -16.55 -17.65
N GLN A 119 30.72 -17.28 -18.28
CA GLN A 119 30.36 -17.10 -19.69
C GLN A 119 29.67 -15.75 -19.95
N GLU A 120 28.76 -15.31 -19.07
CA GLU A 120 28.15 -13.99 -19.15
C GLU A 120 29.18 -12.88 -18.95
N GLN A 121 30.14 -13.06 -18.04
CA GLN A 121 31.24 -12.13 -17.82
C GLN A 121 32.14 -12.02 -19.05
N ALA A 122 32.51 -13.14 -19.67
CA ALA A 122 33.27 -13.14 -20.92
C ALA A 122 32.49 -12.44 -22.05
N ALA A 123 31.19 -12.70 -22.18
CA ALA A 123 30.32 -12.05 -23.17
C ALA A 123 30.25 -10.53 -23.01
N LEU A 124 30.33 -9.99 -21.79
CA LEU A 124 30.34 -8.56 -21.55
C LEU A 124 31.60 -7.85 -22.09
N ALA A 125 32.69 -8.57 -22.38
CA ALA A 125 33.91 -8.00 -22.97
C ALA A 125 33.73 -7.54 -24.44
N TYR A 126 32.68 -7.99 -25.13
CA TYR A 126 32.41 -7.63 -26.53
C TYR A 126 31.22 -6.69 -26.62
N ALA A 127 31.16 -5.82 -27.63
CA ALA A 127 29.94 -5.07 -27.91
C ALA A 127 28.84 -6.03 -28.44
N CYS A 128 27.59 -5.80 -28.07
CA CYS A 128 26.49 -6.65 -28.56
C CYS A 128 26.14 -6.26 -30.01
N PRO A 129 26.24 -7.17 -31.00
CA PRO A 129 25.93 -6.84 -32.38
C PRO A 129 24.42 -6.66 -32.62
N TYR A 130 23.56 -7.26 -31.77
CA TYR A 130 22.10 -7.21 -31.95
C TYR A 130 21.47 -5.91 -31.43
N CYS A 131 21.81 -5.51 -30.19
CA CYS A 131 21.23 -4.31 -29.57
C CYS A 131 22.21 -3.15 -29.44
N HIS A 132 23.44 -3.30 -29.97
CA HIS A 132 24.50 -2.29 -29.90
C HIS A 132 24.89 -1.85 -28.49
N ALA A 133 24.64 -2.69 -27.47
CA ALA A 133 25.09 -2.43 -26.11
C ALA A 133 26.63 -2.43 -26.06
N ALA A 134 27.19 -1.39 -25.45
CA ALA A 134 28.64 -1.22 -25.31
C ALA A 134 29.30 -2.32 -24.46
N VAL A 135 30.63 -2.43 -24.56
CA VAL A 135 31.46 -3.28 -23.70
C VAL A 135 31.17 -2.98 -22.22
N GLY A 136 31.05 -4.03 -21.41
CA GLY A 136 30.71 -3.95 -19.98
C GLY A 136 29.25 -3.66 -19.65
N ARG A 137 28.43 -3.21 -20.61
CA ARG A 137 26.99 -2.96 -20.41
C ARG A 137 26.16 -4.20 -20.72
N ARG A 138 25.07 -4.43 -19.97
CA ARG A 138 24.12 -5.51 -20.31
C ARG A 138 23.37 -5.20 -21.60
N CYS A 139 22.84 -6.25 -22.22
CA CYS A 139 21.97 -6.09 -23.37
C CYS A 139 20.68 -5.37 -22.99
N THR A 140 20.12 -4.63 -23.94
CA THR A 140 18.87 -3.89 -23.77
C THR A 140 17.84 -4.33 -24.81
N ARG A 141 16.55 -4.19 -24.49
CA ARG A 141 15.46 -4.31 -25.46
C ARG A 141 14.57 -3.07 -25.42
N GLN A 142 14.01 -2.71 -26.56
CA GLN A 142 13.02 -1.65 -26.62
C GLN A 142 11.65 -2.18 -26.17
N LEU A 143 10.97 -1.46 -25.27
CA LEU A 143 9.62 -1.82 -24.84
C LEU A 143 8.61 -1.56 -25.95
N ALA A 144 7.96 -2.63 -26.44
CA ALA A 144 6.98 -2.54 -27.52
C ALA A 144 5.59 -2.06 -27.08
N ARG A 145 5.24 -2.20 -25.80
CA ARG A 145 3.89 -1.94 -25.26
C ARG A 145 3.95 -1.25 -23.89
N GLY A 146 2.85 -0.58 -23.52
CA GLY A 146 2.67 0.11 -22.23
C GLY A 146 3.12 1.58 -22.23
N HIS A 147 2.94 2.26 -21.10
CA HIS A 147 3.25 3.69 -20.95
C HIS A 147 4.73 4.06 -21.19
N ARG A 148 5.64 3.07 -21.12
CA ARG A 148 7.08 3.22 -21.39
C ARG A 148 7.47 2.72 -22.78
N ARG A 149 6.53 2.62 -23.73
CA ARG A 149 6.81 2.20 -25.10
C ARG A 149 7.92 3.07 -25.71
N GLY A 150 8.87 2.42 -26.38
CA GLY A 150 10.02 3.09 -27.01
C GLY A 150 11.24 3.23 -26.11
N GLN A 151 11.12 3.05 -24.79
CA GLN A 151 12.27 3.06 -23.88
C GLN A 151 13.08 1.78 -23.97
N TYR A 152 14.42 1.89 -23.87
CA TYR A 152 15.31 0.76 -23.74
C TYR A 152 15.43 0.34 -22.28
N VAL A 153 15.20 -0.94 -21.99
CA VAL A 153 15.38 -1.54 -20.67
C VAL A 153 16.42 -2.64 -20.75
N GLU A 154 17.24 -2.76 -19.70
CA GLU A 154 18.16 -3.89 -19.56
C GLU A 154 17.39 -5.20 -19.50
N ILE A 155 17.84 -6.19 -20.27
CA ILE A 155 17.30 -7.55 -20.20
C ILE A 155 18.13 -8.39 -19.24
N ARG A 156 17.47 -9.39 -18.63
CA ARG A 156 18.09 -10.27 -17.64
C ARG A 156 19.23 -11.09 -18.24
N ASP A 157 19.03 -11.59 -19.46
CA ASP A 157 19.95 -12.46 -20.17
C ASP A 157 20.63 -11.68 -21.32
N LEU A 158 21.82 -12.09 -21.73
CA LEU A 158 22.51 -11.47 -22.87
C LEU A 158 21.96 -12.01 -24.19
N HIS A 159 22.02 -11.21 -25.26
CA HIS A 159 21.65 -11.71 -26.59
C HIS A 159 22.60 -12.84 -27.03
N PRO A 160 22.09 -13.93 -27.65
CA PRO A 160 22.90 -15.07 -28.07
C PRO A 160 24.11 -14.68 -28.92
N SER A 161 23.93 -13.74 -29.84
CA SER A 161 24.99 -13.23 -30.70
C SER A 161 26.19 -12.64 -29.95
N ARG A 162 25.99 -12.12 -28.74
CA ARG A 162 27.10 -11.64 -27.90
C ARG A 162 27.80 -12.79 -27.17
N VAL A 163 27.03 -13.80 -26.74
CA VAL A 163 27.56 -14.99 -26.08
C VAL A 163 28.38 -15.84 -27.05
N GLU A 164 27.95 -15.94 -28.30
CA GLU A 164 28.64 -16.63 -29.38
C GLU A 164 29.99 -15.99 -29.71
N LEU A 165 30.07 -14.65 -29.75
CA LEU A 165 31.35 -13.93 -29.95
C LEU A 165 32.38 -14.27 -28.87
N ALA A 166 31.96 -14.27 -27.60
CA ALA A 166 32.86 -14.63 -26.51
C ALA A 166 33.29 -16.11 -26.57
N ARG A 167 32.39 -16.99 -27.00
CA ARG A 167 32.72 -18.41 -27.17
C ARG A 167 33.74 -18.63 -28.29
N ALA A 168 33.56 -17.96 -29.43
CA ALA A 168 34.47 -18.07 -30.56
C ALA A 168 35.90 -17.58 -30.22
N ASP A 169 36.02 -16.50 -29.44
CA ASP A 169 37.32 -15.99 -28.99
C ASP A 169 38.00 -16.96 -28.01
N GLN A 170 37.25 -17.64 -27.14
CA GLN A 170 37.77 -18.67 -26.24
C GLN A 170 38.25 -19.93 -26.97
N GLU A 171 37.57 -20.32 -28.04
CA GLU A 171 37.93 -21.47 -28.88
C GLU A 171 39.17 -21.16 -29.74
N GLY A 172 39.36 -19.91 -30.17
CA GLY A 172 40.55 -19.50 -30.95
C GLY A 172 41.84 -19.33 -30.14
N GLN A 173 41.76 -19.33 -28.81
CA GLN A 173 42.92 -19.22 -27.91
C GLN A 173 43.49 -20.58 -27.47
N GLN A 174 42.85 -21.69 -27.87
CA GLN A 174 43.26 -23.07 -27.55
C GLN A 174 44.07 -23.69 -28.69
#